data_AF-A0AAV0BLY1-F1
#
_entry.id   AF-A0AAV0BLY1-F1
#
_cell.length_a   1.000
_cell.length_b   1.000
_cell.length_c   1.000
_cell.angle_alpha   90.00
_cell.angle_beta   90.00
_cell.angle_gamma   90.00
#
_symmetry.space_group_name_H-M   'P 1'
#
loop_
_entity.id
_entity.type
_entity.pdbx_description
1 polymer ?
#
loop_
_entity_poly.entity_id
_entity_poly.type
_entity_poly.pdbx_seq_one_letter_code
_entity_poly.pdbx_strand_id
1 'polypeptide(L)'
;MNLVYKSFYVEAFVSLIYWCLINSCFSRDQDLPCYVIGDVKLPKGFKFNPEVKCVPNQKSSIPPVPEIKLEGILFSQISYAGKISGQGVTPWMIQRFPIYVNQPKDSQMKLLDTYRNLYGAMNAAIRSLPGTRDELDRIKPAQSFLDFQFERLKGDKPEIQKSLDGALKNCINCRSKDRHQIIMLAAESGIKVDKYLKDLDSVECTTKEQCLLQVSSEKKSKKSSGVNNKSQGSILLKVVIVIFGLVVWS
;
A
#
# COMPACT_ATOMS: atom_id res chain seq x y z
N MET A 1 -29.44 68.01 3.52
CA MET A 1 -30.00 66.69 3.86
C MET A 1 -29.70 65.63 2.77
N ASN A 2 -28.47 65.51 2.25
CA ASN A 2 -28.19 64.57 1.13
C ASN A 2 -26.81 63.89 1.16
N LEU A 3 -26.07 63.94 2.28
CA LEU A 3 -24.70 63.41 2.35
C LEU A 3 -24.46 62.27 3.33
N VAL A 4 -25.47 61.90 4.14
CA VAL A 4 -25.32 60.85 5.17
C VAL A 4 -25.74 59.45 4.66
N TYR A 5 -26.45 59.37 3.53
CA TYR A 5 -26.99 58.10 3.02
C TYR A 5 -26.00 57.24 2.22
N LYS A 6 -24.84 57.77 1.81
CA LYS A 6 -23.88 57.02 0.99
C LYS A 6 -22.92 56.12 1.79
N SER A 7 -22.76 56.36 3.10
CA SER A 7 -21.78 55.62 3.90
C SER A 7 -22.26 54.25 4.38
N PHE A 8 -23.58 54.04 4.48
CA PHE A 8 -24.14 52.76 4.98
C PHE A 8 -24.13 51.63 3.95
N TYR A 9 -24.07 51.94 2.65
CA TYR A 9 -24.14 50.92 1.60
C TYR A 9 -22.81 50.17 1.37
N VAL A 10 -21.68 50.78 1.72
CA VAL A 10 -20.35 50.19 1.46
C VAL A 10 -20.02 49.09 2.47
N GLU A 11 -20.36 49.27 3.75
CA GLU A 11 -20.04 48.28 4.80
C GLU A 11 -20.89 47.00 4.69
N ALA A 12 -22.16 47.11 4.29
CA ALA A 12 -23.02 45.95 4.07
C ALA A 12 -22.52 45.06 2.91
N PHE A 13 -21.97 45.67 1.85
CA PHE A 13 -21.44 44.95 0.70
C PHE A 13 -20.12 44.23 0.99
N VAL A 14 -19.21 44.86 1.74
CA VAL A 14 -17.95 44.23 2.15
C VAL A 14 -18.21 43.04 3.07
N SER A 15 -19.18 43.14 3.99
CA SER A 15 -19.52 42.04 4.89
C SER A 15 -20.21 40.86 4.17
N LEU A 16 -21.04 41.12 3.15
CA LEU A 16 -21.63 40.07 2.30
C LEU A 16 -20.59 39.35 1.43
N ILE A 17 -19.61 40.09 0.88
CA ILE A 17 -18.50 39.49 0.13
C ILE A 17 -17.59 38.68 1.07
N TYR A 18 -17.32 39.17 2.28
CA TYR A 18 -16.53 38.43 3.28
C TYR A 18 -17.25 37.16 3.74
N TRP A 19 -18.58 37.22 3.91
CA TRP A 19 -19.39 36.04 4.23
C TRP A 19 -19.49 35.06 3.06
N CYS A 20 -19.54 35.53 1.81
CA CYS A 20 -19.45 34.68 0.62
C CYS A 20 -18.06 34.09 0.39
N LEU A 21 -16.97 34.78 0.74
CA LEU A 21 -15.61 34.26 0.61
C LEU A 21 -15.24 33.27 1.71
N ILE A 22 -15.77 33.44 2.93
CA ILE A 22 -15.62 32.47 4.03
C ILE A 22 -16.58 31.29 3.85
N ASN A 23 -17.84 31.55 3.46
CA ASN A 23 -18.83 30.53 3.13
C ASN A 23 -18.89 30.27 1.63
N SER A 24 -17.75 30.36 0.92
CA SER A 24 -17.61 29.81 -0.42
C SER A 24 -17.74 28.31 -0.30
N CYS A 25 -18.98 27.85 -0.16
CA CYS A 25 -19.43 26.56 -0.60
C CYS A 25 -19.03 26.49 -2.08
N PHE A 26 -17.85 25.95 -2.31
CA PHE A 26 -17.64 25.05 -3.44
C PHE A 26 -18.82 24.09 -3.39
N SER A 27 -19.90 24.42 -4.12
CA SER A 27 -20.93 23.47 -4.47
C SER A 27 -20.26 22.46 -5.37
N ARG A 28 -19.49 21.54 -4.75
CA ARG A 28 -19.07 20.31 -5.40
C ARG A 28 -20.34 19.70 -5.95
N ASP A 29 -20.25 19.32 -7.22
CA ASP A 29 -21.21 18.44 -7.87
C ASP A 29 -21.56 17.32 -6.87
N GLN A 30 -22.83 17.27 -6.42
CA GLN A 30 -23.25 16.41 -5.31
C GLN A 30 -23.09 14.91 -5.60
N ASP A 31 -22.67 14.58 -6.82
CA ASP A 31 -22.44 13.22 -7.29
C ASP A 31 -21.03 12.68 -7.00
N LEU A 32 -20.09 13.53 -6.56
CA LEU A 32 -18.72 13.08 -6.27
C LEU A 32 -18.53 12.65 -4.81
N PRO A 33 -17.90 11.48 -4.56
CA PRO A 33 -17.58 11.06 -3.20
C PRO A 33 -16.67 12.05 -2.47
N CYS A 34 -16.78 12.09 -1.15
CA CYS A 34 -16.05 13.04 -0.28
C CYS A 34 -14.51 13.02 -0.45
N TYR A 35 -13.94 11.90 -0.93
CA TYR A 35 -12.50 11.71 -1.12
C TYR A 35 -12.01 12.17 -2.50
N VAL A 36 -12.89 12.46 -3.45
CA VAL A 36 -12.56 13.07 -4.73
C VAL A 36 -12.53 14.57 -4.52
N ILE A 37 -11.32 15.11 -4.29
CA ILE A 37 -11.16 16.49 -3.82
C ILE A 37 -10.56 17.46 -4.84
N GLY A 38 -9.98 16.96 -5.93
CA GLY A 38 -9.39 17.81 -6.96
C GLY A 38 -10.26 17.92 -8.22
N ASP A 39 -9.82 18.80 -9.12
CA ASP A 39 -10.57 19.21 -10.31
C ASP A 39 -10.20 18.40 -11.58
N VAL A 40 -9.26 17.46 -11.48
CA VAL A 40 -8.86 16.62 -12.62
C VAL A 40 -9.98 15.63 -12.93
N LYS A 41 -10.48 15.68 -14.17
CA LYS A 41 -11.54 14.78 -14.64
C LYS A 41 -11.08 13.33 -14.60
N LEU A 42 -11.87 12.49 -13.94
CA LEU A 42 -11.65 11.05 -13.91
C LEU A 42 -12.06 10.41 -15.25
N PRO A 43 -11.47 9.24 -15.61
CA PRO A 43 -11.87 8.51 -16.80
C PRO A 43 -13.37 8.20 -16.82
N LYS A 44 -13.98 8.22 -18.00
CA LYS A 44 -15.40 7.87 -18.17
C LYS A 44 -15.67 6.45 -17.66
N GLY A 45 -16.77 6.27 -16.94
CA GLY A 45 -17.19 4.97 -16.41
C GLY A 45 -16.50 4.54 -15.12
N PHE A 46 -15.77 5.45 -14.46
CA PHE A 46 -15.25 5.18 -13.12
C PHE A 46 -16.43 4.95 -12.14
N LYS A 47 -16.46 3.78 -11.49
CA LYS A 47 -17.48 3.44 -10.51
C LYS A 47 -16.93 3.68 -9.10
N PHE A 48 -17.66 4.47 -8.32
CA PHE A 48 -17.34 4.70 -6.91
C PHE A 48 -18.10 3.72 -6.03
N ASN A 49 -17.50 3.34 -4.91
CA ASN A 49 -18.22 2.63 -3.86
C ASN A 49 -18.83 3.67 -2.91
N PRO A 50 -20.18 3.81 -2.85
CA PRO A 50 -20.84 4.80 -2.01
C PRO A 50 -20.71 4.54 -0.51
N GLU A 51 -20.29 3.34 -0.11
CA GLU A 51 -20.11 2.96 1.30
C GLU A 51 -18.77 3.44 1.88
N VAL A 52 -17.83 3.86 1.02
CA VAL A 52 -16.55 4.42 1.47
C VAL A 52 -16.78 5.82 2.02
N LYS A 53 -16.43 6.02 3.29
CA LYS A 53 -16.66 7.29 4.02
C LYS A 53 -15.35 7.97 4.35
N CYS A 54 -15.32 9.29 4.27
CA CYS A 54 -14.21 10.08 4.77
C CYS A 54 -14.24 10.17 6.30
N VAL A 55 -13.07 10.21 6.92
CA VAL A 55 -12.92 10.35 8.37
C VAL A 55 -12.39 11.76 8.65
N PRO A 56 -13.22 12.67 9.18
CA PRO A 56 -12.80 14.04 9.44
C PRO A 56 -11.73 14.07 10.53
N ASN A 57 -10.82 15.05 10.45
CA ASN A 57 -9.76 15.32 11.44
C ASN A 57 -8.77 14.17 11.67
N GLN A 58 -8.81 13.12 10.85
CA GLN A 58 -7.87 12.02 10.91
C GLN A 58 -6.71 12.25 9.94
N LYS A 59 -5.47 12.01 10.40
CA LYS A 59 -4.27 12.16 9.58
C LYS A 59 -4.30 11.14 8.43
N SER A 60 -4.31 11.65 7.19
CA SER A 60 -4.25 10.81 6.00
C SER A 60 -2.85 10.24 5.75
N SER A 61 -2.83 9.05 5.15
CA SER A 61 -1.61 8.42 4.63
C SER A 61 -1.10 9.05 3.34
N ILE A 62 -1.97 9.73 2.58
CA ILE A 62 -1.63 10.36 1.30
C ILE A 62 -2.30 11.75 1.24
N PRO A 63 -1.71 12.78 1.89
CA PRO A 63 -2.21 14.14 1.77
C PRO A 63 -2.14 14.65 0.32
N PRO A 64 -3.07 15.52 -0.13
CA PRO A 64 -4.19 16.10 0.61
C PRO A 64 -5.46 15.22 0.68
N VAL A 65 -5.46 14.00 0.14
CA VAL A 65 -6.64 13.12 0.17
C VAL A 65 -7.05 12.86 1.63
N PRO A 66 -8.33 13.00 2.02
CA PRO A 66 -8.75 12.69 3.39
C PRO A 66 -8.56 11.21 3.73
N GLU A 67 -8.47 10.88 5.01
CA GLU A 67 -8.54 9.48 5.44
C GLU A 67 -9.91 8.90 5.07
N ILE A 68 -9.95 7.65 4.62
CA ILE A 68 -11.16 6.95 4.24
C ILE A 68 -11.31 5.64 5.02
N LYS A 69 -12.55 5.21 5.21
CA LYS A 69 -12.88 3.94 5.85
C LYS A 69 -13.99 3.20 5.15
N LEU A 70 -13.96 1.88 5.29
CA LEU A 70 -14.99 0.95 4.84
C LEU A 70 -15.02 -0.22 5.82
N GLU A 71 -16.21 -0.62 6.27
CA GLU A 71 -16.41 -1.71 7.25
C GLU A 71 -15.53 -1.59 8.52
N GLY A 72 -15.30 -0.36 8.99
CA GLY A 72 -14.47 -0.09 10.18
C GLY A 72 -12.96 -0.14 9.94
N ILE A 73 -12.51 -0.47 8.73
CA ILE A 73 -11.09 -0.49 8.35
C ILE A 73 -10.71 0.86 7.78
N LEU A 74 -9.67 1.48 8.35
CA LEU A 74 -9.08 2.72 7.85
C LEU A 74 -8.07 2.42 6.74
N PHE A 75 -8.00 3.27 5.70
CA PHE A 75 -7.00 3.08 4.65
C PHE A 75 -5.57 3.14 5.21
N SER A 76 -5.28 4.01 6.18
CA SER A 76 -3.95 4.05 6.84
C SER A 76 -3.51 2.73 7.49
N GLN A 77 -4.45 1.88 7.93
CA GLN A 77 -4.14 0.55 8.49
C GLN A 77 -3.63 -0.42 7.41
N ILE A 78 -4.05 -0.22 6.17
CA ILE A 78 -3.73 -1.07 5.01
C ILE A 78 -2.90 -0.37 3.95
N SER A 79 -2.46 0.87 4.19
CA SER A 79 -1.61 1.61 3.26
C SER A 79 -0.16 1.20 3.42
N TYR A 80 0.57 1.22 2.30
CA TYR A 80 2.03 1.10 2.24
C TYR A 80 2.75 2.42 2.62
N ALA A 81 2.04 3.55 2.59
CA ALA A 81 2.64 4.87 2.80
C ALA A 81 3.30 4.96 4.18
N GLY A 82 4.55 5.43 4.22
CA GLY A 82 5.36 5.49 5.44
C GLY A 82 5.88 4.15 5.96
N LYS A 83 5.55 3.02 5.32
CA LYS A 83 5.96 1.66 5.77
C LYS A 83 6.98 0.99 4.85
N ILE A 84 7.16 1.49 3.62
CA ILE A 84 8.10 0.94 2.65
C ILE A 84 9.46 1.68 2.72
N SER A 85 10.37 1.24 3.60
CA SER A 85 11.77 1.66 3.57
C SER A 85 12.58 0.77 2.62
N GLY A 86 12.59 1.12 1.33
CA GLY A 86 13.50 0.54 0.33
C GLY A 86 13.13 -0.84 -0.24
N GLN A 87 12.10 -1.53 0.28
CA GLN A 87 11.69 -2.85 -0.24
C GLN A 87 10.73 -2.81 -1.44
N GLY A 88 10.30 -1.62 -1.88
CA GLY A 88 9.29 -1.48 -2.94
C GLY A 88 7.88 -1.87 -2.47
N VAL A 89 6.87 -1.53 -3.27
CA VAL A 89 5.46 -1.80 -2.93
C VAL A 89 5.17 -3.30 -2.97
N THR A 90 5.71 -4.02 -3.95
CA THR A 90 5.33 -5.42 -4.21
C THR A 90 5.65 -6.42 -3.10
N PRO A 91 6.86 -6.46 -2.56
CA PRO A 91 7.16 -7.34 -1.42
C PRO A 91 6.24 -7.08 -0.23
N TRP A 92 5.93 -5.80 0.02
CA TRP A 92 5.02 -5.41 1.08
C TRP A 92 3.59 -5.93 0.84
N MET A 93 3.10 -5.88 -0.40
CA MET A 93 1.77 -6.40 -0.75
C MET A 93 1.66 -7.92 -0.57
N ILE A 94 2.65 -8.67 -1.05
CA ILE A 94 2.70 -10.13 -0.93
C ILE A 94 2.65 -10.53 0.55
N GLN A 95 3.36 -9.80 1.41
CA GLN A 95 3.32 -10.02 2.85
C GLN A 95 2.00 -9.59 3.50
N ARG A 96 1.41 -8.47 3.05
CA ARG A 96 0.24 -7.86 3.71
C ARG A 96 -1.08 -8.53 3.34
N PHE A 97 -1.21 -9.05 2.13
CA PHE A 97 -2.46 -9.62 1.60
C PHE A 97 -2.31 -11.10 1.20
N PRO A 98 -1.92 -11.98 2.14
CA PRO A 98 -1.90 -13.42 1.88
C PRO A 98 -3.31 -14.01 1.87
N ILE A 99 -3.48 -15.12 1.15
CA ILE A 99 -4.64 -16.01 1.30
C ILE A 99 -4.24 -17.12 2.28
N TYR A 100 -5.05 -17.32 3.31
CA TYR A 100 -4.86 -18.36 4.32
C TYR A 100 -5.77 -19.55 4.04
N VAL A 101 -5.17 -20.72 3.81
CA VAL A 101 -5.92 -21.96 3.53
C VAL A 101 -6.83 -22.37 4.70
N ASN A 102 -6.48 -22.01 5.93
CA ASN A 102 -7.19 -22.40 7.14
C ASN A 102 -8.31 -21.41 7.55
N GLN A 103 -8.57 -20.36 6.77
CA GLN A 103 -9.61 -19.39 7.06
C GLN A 103 -10.81 -19.58 6.11
N PRO A 104 -12.05 -19.32 6.56
CA PRO A 104 -13.22 -19.37 5.70
C PRO A 104 -13.05 -18.50 4.46
N LYS A 105 -13.33 -19.08 3.28
CA LYS A 105 -13.20 -18.39 1.99
C LYS A 105 -14.00 -17.08 1.98
N ASP A 106 -15.25 -17.11 2.43
CA ASP A 106 -16.14 -15.95 2.39
C ASP A 106 -15.63 -14.78 3.26
N SER A 107 -15.11 -15.07 4.45
CA SER A 107 -14.52 -14.05 5.33
C SER A 107 -13.29 -13.40 4.69
N GLN A 108 -12.43 -14.19 4.04
CA GLN A 108 -11.27 -13.67 3.33
C GLN A 108 -11.67 -12.88 2.08
N MET A 109 -12.68 -13.35 1.34
CA MET A 109 -13.21 -12.64 0.16
C MET A 109 -13.75 -11.28 0.56
N LYS A 110 -14.56 -11.23 1.62
CA LYS A 110 -15.11 -9.98 2.16
C LYS A 110 -13.99 -9.02 2.56
N LEU A 111 -12.98 -9.51 3.28
CA LEU A 111 -11.85 -8.69 3.71
C LEU A 111 -11.04 -8.14 2.53
N LEU A 112 -10.73 -8.98 1.54
CA LEU A 112 -10.03 -8.57 0.32
C LEU A 112 -10.86 -7.57 -0.48
N ASP A 113 -12.18 -7.75 -0.57
CA ASP A 113 -13.05 -6.81 -1.26
C ASP A 113 -13.07 -5.44 -0.58
N THR A 114 -13.12 -5.40 0.75
CA THR A 114 -12.99 -4.16 1.52
C THR A 114 -11.66 -3.46 1.23
N TYR A 115 -10.56 -4.20 1.17
CA TYR A 115 -9.25 -3.63 0.78
C TYR A 115 -9.24 -3.11 -0.65
N ARG A 116 -9.79 -3.86 -1.61
CA ARG A 116 -9.90 -3.46 -3.03
C ARG A 116 -10.67 -2.16 -3.18
N ASN A 117 -11.82 -2.05 -2.51
CA ASN A 117 -12.66 -0.86 -2.55
C ASN A 117 -11.94 0.36 -1.95
N LEU A 118 -11.23 0.20 -0.83
CA LEU A 118 -10.43 1.28 -0.23
C LEU A 118 -9.27 1.73 -1.14
N TYR A 119 -8.53 0.78 -1.74
CA TYR A 119 -7.48 1.11 -2.71
C TYR A 119 -8.03 1.74 -3.99
N GLY A 120 -9.19 1.28 -4.47
CA GLY A 120 -9.87 1.85 -5.63
C GLY A 120 -10.35 3.28 -5.39
N ALA A 121 -10.95 3.55 -4.23
CA ALA A 121 -11.36 4.89 -3.80
C ALA A 121 -10.16 5.83 -3.69
N MET A 122 -9.07 5.38 -3.06
CA MET A 122 -7.85 6.17 -2.96
C MET A 122 -7.19 6.42 -4.34
N ASN A 123 -7.21 5.45 -5.25
CA ASN A 123 -6.72 5.65 -6.62
C ASN A 123 -7.56 6.72 -7.34
N ALA A 124 -8.89 6.70 -7.18
CA ALA A 124 -9.78 7.73 -7.71
C ALA A 124 -9.45 9.12 -7.12
N ALA A 125 -9.29 9.19 -5.80
CA ALA A 125 -8.94 10.42 -5.10
C ALA A 125 -7.63 11.03 -5.63
N ILE A 126 -6.58 10.20 -5.72
CA ILE A 126 -5.28 10.62 -6.24
C ILE A 126 -5.42 11.10 -7.69
N ARG A 127 -6.13 10.37 -8.55
CA ARG A 127 -6.33 10.78 -9.96
C ARG A 127 -7.07 12.11 -10.11
N SER A 128 -7.87 12.52 -9.13
CA SER A 128 -8.57 13.80 -9.16
C SER A 128 -7.64 14.99 -8.88
N LEU A 129 -6.45 14.73 -8.34
CA LEU A 129 -5.48 15.76 -7.98
C LEU A 129 -4.47 16.01 -9.12
N PRO A 130 -4.00 17.24 -9.31
CA PRO A 130 -2.91 17.52 -10.23
C PRO A 130 -1.57 17.00 -9.69
N GLY A 131 -0.67 16.57 -10.59
CA GLY A 131 0.73 16.29 -10.25
C GLY A 131 1.02 15.00 -9.48
N THR A 132 0.04 14.12 -9.27
CA THR A 132 0.18 12.93 -8.39
C THR A 132 0.61 11.66 -9.12
N ARG A 133 1.44 11.78 -10.17
CA ARG A 133 1.84 10.61 -10.99
C ARG A 133 2.59 9.57 -10.16
N ASP A 134 3.45 10.03 -9.26
CA ASP A 134 4.27 9.16 -8.42
C ASP A 134 3.43 8.37 -7.42
N GLU A 135 2.43 9.00 -6.81
CA GLU A 135 1.46 8.32 -5.93
C GLU A 135 0.63 7.30 -6.71
N LEU A 136 0.23 7.62 -7.96
CA LEU A 136 -0.49 6.68 -8.82
C LEU A 136 0.34 5.46 -9.17
N ASP A 137 1.62 5.64 -9.46
CA ASP A 137 2.51 4.54 -9.81
C ASP A 137 2.84 3.66 -8.59
N ARG A 138 2.65 4.17 -7.37
CA ARG A 138 2.72 3.38 -6.14
C ARG A 138 1.40 2.69 -5.76
N ILE A 139 0.25 3.29 -6.07
CA ILE A 139 -1.07 2.71 -5.70
C ILE A 139 -1.59 1.65 -6.68
N LYS A 140 -1.33 1.80 -7.98
CA LYS A 140 -1.79 0.85 -9.01
C LYS A 140 -1.28 -0.58 -8.79
N PRO A 141 0.00 -0.82 -8.40
CA PRO A 141 0.47 -2.16 -8.07
C PRO A 141 -0.37 -2.81 -6.96
N ALA A 142 -0.69 -2.05 -5.91
CA ALA A 142 -1.51 -2.49 -4.77
C ALA A 142 -2.93 -2.87 -5.14
N GLN A 143 -3.59 -2.02 -5.91
CA GLN A 143 -4.91 -2.35 -6.41
C GLN A 143 -4.88 -3.61 -7.29
N SER A 144 -3.92 -3.70 -8.23
CA SER A 144 -3.85 -4.83 -9.17
C SER A 144 -3.51 -6.15 -8.47
N PHE A 145 -2.64 -6.12 -7.45
CA PHE A 145 -2.32 -7.30 -6.66
C PHE A 145 -3.51 -7.77 -5.82
N LEU A 146 -4.28 -6.83 -5.25
CA LEU A 146 -5.51 -7.16 -4.52
C LEU A 146 -6.58 -7.76 -5.46
N ASP A 147 -6.74 -7.21 -6.66
CA ASP A 147 -7.62 -7.79 -7.69
C ASP A 147 -7.19 -9.23 -8.01
N PHE A 148 -5.89 -9.46 -8.22
CA PHE A 148 -5.35 -10.80 -8.44
C PHE A 148 -5.63 -11.77 -7.28
N GLN A 149 -5.38 -11.37 -6.03
CA GLN A 149 -5.68 -12.23 -4.87
C GLN A 149 -7.18 -12.52 -4.74
N PHE A 150 -8.04 -11.54 -5.02
CA PHE A 150 -9.48 -11.75 -4.98
C PHE A 150 -9.95 -12.77 -6.02
N GLU A 151 -9.48 -12.66 -7.27
CA GLU A 151 -9.82 -13.65 -8.31
C GLU A 151 -9.23 -15.04 -8.01
N ARG A 152 -8.02 -15.11 -7.42
CA ARG A 152 -7.45 -16.38 -6.93
C ARG A 152 -8.35 -17.04 -5.91
N LEU A 153 -8.90 -16.26 -4.99
CA LEU A 153 -9.79 -16.76 -3.95
C LEU A 153 -11.14 -17.19 -4.53
N LYS A 154 -11.66 -16.46 -5.53
CA LYS A 154 -12.87 -16.81 -6.28
C LYS A 154 -12.71 -18.14 -7.01
N GLY A 155 -11.56 -18.37 -7.65
CA GLY A 155 -11.19 -19.62 -8.33
C GLY A 155 -11.49 -19.64 -9.84
N ASP A 156 -11.81 -18.49 -10.43
CA ASP A 156 -12.15 -18.34 -11.85
C ASP A 156 -10.87 -18.21 -12.70
N LYS A 157 -10.42 -19.30 -13.33
CA LYS A 157 -9.11 -19.37 -14.01
C LYS A 157 -8.91 -18.26 -15.08
N PRO A 158 -9.85 -17.99 -16.00
CA PRO A 158 -9.76 -16.86 -16.91
C PRO A 158 -9.53 -15.51 -16.22
N GLU A 159 -10.28 -15.20 -15.16
CA GLU A 159 -10.14 -13.92 -14.46
C GLU A 159 -8.87 -13.86 -13.59
N ILE A 160 -8.42 -14.98 -13.02
CA ILE A 160 -7.10 -15.09 -12.38
C ILE A 160 -6.00 -14.76 -13.39
N GLN A 161 -6.07 -15.31 -14.60
CA GLN A 161 -5.05 -15.08 -15.62
C GLN A 161 -5.01 -13.62 -16.07
N LYS A 162 -6.18 -13.01 -16.30
CA LYS A 162 -6.31 -11.60 -16.67
C LYS A 162 -5.84 -10.66 -15.54
N SER A 163 -6.18 -10.97 -14.30
CA SER A 163 -5.71 -10.19 -13.14
C SER A 163 -4.22 -10.36 -12.88
N LEU A 164 -3.64 -11.55 -13.15
CA LEU A 164 -2.19 -11.77 -13.16
C LEU A 164 -1.49 -10.88 -14.20
N ASP A 165 -2.00 -10.82 -15.43
CA ASP A 165 -1.46 -9.92 -16.47
C ASP A 165 -1.46 -8.46 -15.99
N GLY A 166 -2.55 -8.03 -15.35
CA GLY A 166 -2.67 -6.69 -14.74
C GLY A 166 -1.68 -6.46 -13.60
N ALA A 167 -1.53 -7.43 -12.70
CA ALA A 167 -0.60 -7.36 -11.57
C ALA A 167 0.85 -7.24 -12.06
N LEU A 168 1.26 -8.07 -13.04
CA LEU A 168 2.61 -8.04 -13.60
C LEU A 168 2.88 -6.78 -14.41
N LYS A 169 1.91 -6.30 -15.19
CA LYS A 169 2.01 -5.05 -15.96
C LYS A 169 2.21 -3.83 -15.06
N ASN A 170 1.48 -3.74 -13.95
CA ASN A 170 1.63 -2.65 -12.99
C ASN A 170 2.84 -2.84 -12.06
N CYS A 171 3.52 -3.98 -12.13
CA CYS A 171 4.75 -4.29 -11.40
C CYS A 171 6.00 -3.68 -12.09
N ILE A 172 5.98 -2.36 -12.34
CA ILE A 172 7.02 -1.67 -13.15
C ILE A 172 8.39 -1.74 -12.48
N ASN A 173 8.47 -1.46 -11.17
CA ASN A 173 9.72 -1.46 -10.40
C ASN A 173 9.92 -2.73 -9.57
N CYS A 174 9.32 -3.84 -10.00
CA CYS A 174 9.43 -5.11 -9.29
C CYS A 174 10.70 -5.84 -9.67
N ARG A 175 11.39 -6.38 -8.66
CA ARG A 175 12.50 -7.31 -8.91
C ARG A 175 11.95 -8.61 -9.49
N SER A 176 12.78 -9.34 -10.22
CA SER A 176 12.40 -10.64 -10.81
C SER A 176 11.88 -11.61 -9.78
N LYS A 177 12.48 -11.62 -8.59
CA LYS A 177 12.01 -12.42 -7.45
C LYS A 177 10.58 -12.09 -7.05
N ASP A 178 10.21 -10.82 -7.07
CA ASP A 178 8.87 -10.36 -6.68
C ASP A 178 7.85 -10.75 -7.77
N ARG A 179 8.21 -10.60 -9.05
CA ARG A 179 7.41 -11.09 -10.19
C ARG A 179 7.24 -12.61 -10.16
N HIS A 180 8.32 -13.34 -9.92
CA HIS A 180 8.31 -14.79 -9.78
C HIS A 180 7.38 -15.23 -8.64
N GLN A 181 7.40 -14.55 -7.50
CA GLN A 181 6.47 -14.85 -6.40
C GLN A 181 5.01 -14.66 -6.83
N ILE A 182 4.66 -13.56 -7.51
CA ILE A 182 3.29 -13.35 -8.04
C ILE A 182 2.90 -14.48 -9.00
N ILE A 183 3.80 -14.88 -9.90
CA ILE A 183 3.57 -15.97 -10.86
C ILE A 183 3.36 -17.30 -10.12
N MET A 184 4.17 -17.59 -9.11
CA MET A 184 4.04 -18.81 -8.31
C MET A 184 2.71 -18.87 -7.56
N LEU A 185 2.23 -17.73 -7.04
CA LEU A 185 0.89 -17.63 -6.46
C LEU A 185 -0.19 -18.03 -7.50
N ALA A 186 -0.06 -17.62 -8.77
CA ALA A 186 -1.00 -18.03 -9.80
C ALA A 186 -0.92 -19.54 -10.11
N ALA A 187 0.29 -20.11 -10.09
CA ALA A 187 0.50 -21.54 -10.28
C ALA A 187 -0.18 -22.38 -9.17
N GLU A 188 -0.15 -21.91 -7.92
CA GLU A 188 -0.89 -22.52 -6.80
C GLU A 188 -2.41 -22.56 -7.06
N SER A 189 -2.93 -21.62 -7.85
CA SER A 189 -4.34 -21.57 -8.28
C SER A 189 -4.61 -22.37 -9.57
N GLY A 190 -3.64 -23.16 -10.04
CA GLY A 190 -3.78 -24.03 -11.22
C GLY A 190 -3.68 -23.31 -12.57
N ILE A 191 -3.06 -22.12 -12.61
CA ILE A 191 -2.74 -21.41 -13.85
C ILE A 191 -1.46 -21.99 -14.46
N LYS A 192 -1.46 -22.22 -15.78
CA LYS A 192 -0.23 -22.58 -16.52
C LYS A 192 0.66 -21.35 -16.66
N VAL A 193 1.85 -21.41 -16.06
CA VAL A 193 2.71 -20.23 -15.91
C VAL A 193 3.87 -20.12 -16.90
N ASP A 194 4.07 -21.11 -17.78
CA ASP A 194 5.26 -21.19 -18.65
C ASP A 194 5.46 -19.94 -19.51
N LYS A 195 4.37 -19.32 -19.99
CA LYS A 195 4.45 -18.08 -20.77
C LYS A 195 5.00 -16.90 -19.96
N TYR A 196 4.72 -16.84 -18.66
CA TYR A 196 5.15 -15.76 -17.78
C TYR A 196 6.60 -15.93 -17.32
N LEU A 197 7.09 -17.17 -17.28
CA LEU A 197 8.45 -17.47 -16.86
C LEU A 197 9.46 -17.11 -17.96
N LYS A 198 9.11 -17.31 -19.24
CA LYS A 198 9.95 -16.91 -20.38
C LYS A 198 10.29 -15.42 -20.39
N ASP A 199 9.37 -14.58 -19.91
CA ASP A 199 9.56 -13.13 -19.84
C ASP A 199 10.44 -12.71 -18.64
N LEU A 200 10.77 -13.63 -17.73
CA LEU A 200 11.69 -13.36 -16.61
C LEU A 200 13.16 -13.54 -16.99
N ASP A 201 13.46 -14.24 -18.09
CA ASP A 201 14.82 -14.62 -18.52
C ASP A 201 15.72 -13.42 -18.91
N SER A 202 15.16 -12.20 -18.92
CA SER A 202 15.93 -10.96 -19.13
C SER A 202 16.62 -10.45 -17.85
N VAL A 203 16.45 -11.09 -16.69
CA VAL A 203 16.87 -10.53 -15.40
C VAL A 203 17.40 -11.58 -14.42
N GLU A 204 18.73 -11.71 -14.35
CA GLU A 204 19.63 -12.31 -13.33
C GLU A 204 19.31 -13.68 -12.67
N CYS A 205 18.20 -14.32 -12.95
CA CYS A 205 17.92 -15.70 -12.52
C CYS A 205 17.27 -16.47 -13.66
N THR A 206 18.04 -17.34 -14.29
CA THR A 206 17.65 -18.08 -15.50
C THR A 206 16.92 -19.40 -15.23
N THR A 207 16.83 -19.84 -13.96
CA THR A 207 16.07 -21.06 -13.61
C THR A 207 15.28 -20.92 -12.32
N LYS A 208 14.21 -21.72 -12.20
CA LYS A 208 13.39 -21.85 -10.99
C LYS A 208 14.26 -22.17 -9.77
N GLU A 209 15.23 -23.06 -9.94
CA GLU A 209 16.18 -23.46 -8.90
C GLU A 209 17.10 -22.31 -8.51
N GLN A 210 17.58 -21.51 -9.46
CA GLN A 210 18.40 -20.32 -9.18
C GLN A 210 17.61 -19.24 -8.41
N CYS A 211 16.35 -18.99 -8.79
CA CYS A 211 15.47 -18.09 -8.05
C CYS A 211 15.27 -18.58 -6.60
N LEU A 212 15.05 -19.89 -6.41
CA LEU A 212 14.87 -20.49 -5.08
C LEU A 212 16.15 -20.47 -4.23
N LEU A 213 17.31 -20.66 -4.84
CA LEU A 213 18.60 -20.64 -4.17
C LEU A 213 18.96 -19.24 -3.66
N GLN A 214 18.73 -18.18 -4.45
CA GLN A 214 18.92 -16.80 -4.00
C GLN A 214 17.96 -16.41 -2.86
N VAL A 215 16.72 -16.95 -2.85
CA VAL A 215 15.78 -16.75 -1.72
C VAL A 215 16.33 -17.35 -0.42
N SER A 216 17.05 -18.48 -0.50
CA SER A 216 17.60 -19.19 0.66
C SER A 216 18.88 -18.54 1.22
N SER A 217 19.73 -17.96 0.37
CA SER A 217 20.99 -17.30 0.77
C SER A 217 20.74 -15.95 1.48
N GLU A 218 19.76 -15.16 1.04
CA GLU A 218 19.38 -13.90 1.70
C GLU A 218 18.77 -14.12 3.11
N LYS A 219 18.06 -15.23 3.33
CA LYS A 219 17.54 -15.60 4.67
C LYS A 219 18.67 -15.95 5.65
N LYS A 220 19.77 -16.53 5.17
CA LYS A 220 20.96 -16.80 5.98
C LYS A 220 21.73 -15.51 6.27
N SER A 221 21.85 -14.60 5.30
CA SER A 221 22.46 -13.28 5.50
C SER A 221 21.72 -12.45 6.56
N LYS A 222 20.38 -12.40 6.54
CA LYS A 222 19.60 -11.68 7.58
C LYS A 222 19.62 -12.33 8.96
N LYS A 223 19.87 -13.64 9.05
CA LYS A 223 20.09 -14.33 10.34
C LYS A 223 21.53 -14.12 10.87
N SER A 224 22.47 -13.78 10.00
CA SER A 224 23.86 -13.44 10.36
C SER A 224 24.08 -11.96 10.68
N SER A 225 23.20 -11.05 10.25
CA SER A 225 23.29 -9.61 10.55
C SER A 225 22.57 -9.19 11.84
N GLY A 226 22.16 -10.15 12.66
CA GLY A 226 21.55 -9.95 13.98
C GLY A 226 22.51 -10.15 15.15
N VAL A 227 23.81 -9.86 14.99
CA VAL A 227 24.76 -9.77 16.11
C VAL A 227 25.78 -8.67 15.81
N ASN A 228 25.54 -7.49 16.39
CA ASN A 228 26.52 -6.57 17.00
C ASN A 228 26.06 -5.12 16.83
N ASN A 229 25.55 -4.56 17.93
CA ASN A 229 26.07 -3.31 18.44
C ASN A 229 25.61 -3.15 19.90
N LYS A 230 26.48 -3.59 20.82
CA LYS A 230 26.50 -3.08 22.18
C LYS A 230 27.95 -2.88 22.60
N SER A 231 28.21 -1.65 23.07
CA SER A 231 29.25 -1.28 24.01
C SER A 231 30.68 -1.12 23.48
N GLN A 232 30.99 0.07 22.97
CA GLN A 232 32.26 0.71 23.31
C GLN A 232 32.18 1.15 24.79
N GLY A 233 33.10 0.63 25.59
CA GLY A 233 33.21 0.89 27.03
C GLY A 233 34.37 0.08 27.59
N SER A 234 35.58 0.53 27.28
CA SER A 234 36.84 -0.05 27.74
C SER A 234 37.00 0.14 29.25
N ILE A 235 36.95 -0.94 30.03
CA ILE A 235 37.48 -0.99 31.41
C ILE A 235 38.21 -2.32 31.62
N LEU A 236 39.50 -2.17 31.95
CA LEU A 236 40.47 -3.15 32.41
C LEU A 236 39.89 -4.27 33.29
N LEU A 237 40.10 -5.53 32.91
CA LEU A 237 40.00 -6.66 33.85
C LEU A 237 41.37 -7.35 33.98
N LYS A 238 41.92 -7.26 35.18
CA LYS A 238 43.15 -7.91 35.62
C LYS A 238 42.97 -9.43 35.60
N VAL A 239 43.92 -10.10 34.96
CA VAL A 239 44.12 -11.55 35.05
C VAL A 239 44.66 -11.88 36.44
N VAL A 240 43.96 -12.73 37.19
CA VAL A 240 44.50 -13.41 38.37
C VAL A 240 44.39 -14.90 38.11
N ILE A 241 45.56 -15.50 37.85
CA ILE A 241 45.78 -16.94 37.81
C ILE A 241 46.00 -17.38 39.26
N VAL A 242 45.22 -18.37 39.73
CA VAL A 242 45.58 -19.15 40.92
C VAL A 242 45.49 -20.62 40.57
N ILE A 243 46.65 -21.27 40.63
CA ILE A 243 46.89 -22.71 40.56
C ILE A 243 47.07 -23.21 42.01
N PHE A 244 46.91 -24.52 42.20
CA PHE A 244 47.10 -25.36 43.40
C PHE A 244 45.81 -25.57 44.24
N GLY A 245 45.44 -26.79 44.61
CA GLY A 245 46.09 -28.09 44.51
C GLY A 245 45.20 -29.20 45.10
N LEU A 246 45.52 -30.43 44.71
CA LEU A 246 44.97 -31.71 45.17
C LEU A 246 45.28 -32.00 46.64
N VAL A 247 44.30 -32.50 47.41
CA VAL A 247 44.42 -33.50 48.52
C VAL A 247 43.02 -34.14 48.65
N VAL A 248 42.71 -35.35 48.18
CA VAL A 248 43.03 -36.73 48.64
C VAL A 248 42.35 -37.14 49.97
N TRP A 249 41.37 -38.03 49.79
CA TRP A 249 40.92 -39.19 50.60
C TRP A 249 40.09 -39.03 51.89
N SER A 250 39.07 -39.90 51.88
CA SER A 250 38.28 -40.50 52.98
C SER A 250 37.27 -39.62 53.71
#